data_AF-A0A6I7X3T9-F1
#
_entry.id   AF-A0A6I7X3T9-F1
#
_cell.length_a   1.000
_cell.length_b   1.000
_cell.length_c   1.000
_cell.angle_alpha   90.00
_cell.angle_beta   90.00
_cell.angle_gamma   90.00
#
_symmetry.space_group_name_H-M   'P 1'
#
loop_
_entity.id
_entity.type
_entity.pdbx_description
1 polymer ?
#
loop_
_entity_poly.entity_id
_entity_poly.type
_entity_poly.pdbx_seq_one_letter_code
_entity_poly.pdbx_strand_id
1 'polypeptide(L)'
;SESTPRKKVVVKDDASPPALIANCMRNIIEYFFNFVQKKDFNNVFQKPALSGDMYQAFSRYMNRESHSLGQNIFDIKEFDYSIFKDGLRLVFEECGYSDHYKVMIK
;
A
#
# COMPACT_ATOMS: atom_id res chain seq x y z
N SER A 1 -4.91 -0.44 -34.68
CA SER A 1 -3.94 -0.20 -33.59
C SER A 1 -4.69 0.34 -32.39
N GLU A 2 -5.38 -0.54 -31.67
CA GLU A 2 -6.22 -0.15 -30.55
C GLU A 2 -5.44 -0.44 -29.27
N SER A 3 -4.78 0.60 -28.74
CA SER A 3 -4.15 0.53 -27.44
C SER A 3 -5.25 0.48 -26.39
N THR A 4 -5.65 -0.73 -26.00
CA THR A 4 -6.49 -0.96 -24.83
C THR A 4 -5.92 -0.12 -23.69
N PRO A 5 -6.71 0.76 -23.04
CA PRO A 5 -6.20 1.50 -21.90
C PRO A 5 -5.90 0.44 -20.84
N ARG A 6 -4.62 0.17 -20.60
CA ARG A 6 -4.18 -0.60 -19.43
C ARG A 6 -4.92 0.06 -18.27
N LYS A 7 -5.87 -0.65 -17.65
CA LYS A 7 -6.58 -0.17 -16.46
C LYS A 7 -5.51 0.41 -15.55
N LYS A 8 -5.49 1.75 -15.38
CA LYS A 8 -4.57 2.38 -14.44
C LYS A 8 -4.90 1.72 -13.11
N VAL A 9 -3.93 1.00 -12.53
CA VAL A 9 -4.09 0.46 -11.19
C VAL A 9 -4.39 1.67 -10.30
N VAL A 10 -5.45 1.63 -9.50
CA VAL A 10 -5.95 2.80 -8.73
C VAL A 10 -4.84 3.46 -7.91
N VAL A 11 -3.85 2.69 -7.45
CA VAL A 11 -2.66 3.19 -6.75
C VAL A 11 -1.74 4.11 -7.58
N LYS A 12 -1.94 4.19 -8.91
CA LYS A 12 -1.19 5.06 -9.84
C LYS A 12 -1.93 6.35 -10.17
N ASP A 13 -3.18 6.48 -9.73
CA ASP A 13 -4.03 7.62 -9.99
C ASP A 13 -4.19 8.42 -8.69
N ASP A 14 -3.38 9.45 -8.51
CA ASP A 14 -3.38 10.31 -7.32
C ASP A 14 -4.64 11.18 -7.21
N ALA A 15 -5.42 11.30 -8.29
CA ALA A 15 -6.73 11.93 -8.30
C ALA A 15 -7.84 11.06 -7.69
N SER A 16 -7.59 9.77 -7.46
CA SER A 16 -8.55 8.87 -6.81
C SER A 16 -8.71 9.20 -5.32
N PRO A 17 -9.86 8.89 -4.69
CA PRO A 17 -10.07 9.17 -3.28
C PRO A 17 -8.99 8.52 -2.40
N PRO A 18 -8.38 9.24 -1.43
CA PRO A 18 -7.34 8.74 -0.54
C PRO A 18 -7.64 7.39 0.10
N ALA A 19 -8.86 7.23 0.63
CA ALA A 19 -9.31 6.00 1.25
C ALA A 19 -9.36 4.82 0.25
N LEU A 20 -9.70 5.09 -1.01
CA LEU A 20 -9.71 4.06 -2.05
C LEU A 20 -8.29 3.64 -2.40
N ILE A 21 -7.38 4.61 -2.60
CA ILE A 21 -5.96 4.34 -2.89
C ILE A 21 -5.35 3.50 -1.77
N ALA A 22 -5.49 3.94 -0.52
CA ALA A 22 -4.92 3.28 0.63
C ALA A 22 -5.51 1.87 0.84
N ASN A 23 -6.82 1.69 0.62
CA ASN A 23 -7.45 0.36 0.64
C ASN A 23 -6.91 -0.55 -0.48
N CYS A 24 -6.72 -0.02 -1.69
CA CYS A 24 -6.10 -0.78 -2.78
C CYS A 24 -4.67 -1.21 -2.45
N MET A 25 -3.86 -0.32 -1.85
CA MET A 25 -2.50 -0.66 -1.40
C MET A 25 -2.50 -1.77 -0.36
N ARG A 26 -3.38 -1.72 0.64
CA ARG A 26 -3.56 -2.78 1.64
C ARG A 26 -3.91 -4.11 0.99
N ASN A 27 -4.87 -4.10 0.05
CA ASN A 27 -5.31 -5.31 -0.65
C ASN A 27 -4.18 -5.93 -1.47
N ILE A 28 -3.35 -5.11 -2.13
CA ILE A 28 -2.16 -5.57 -2.85
C ILE A 28 -1.20 -6.28 -1.90
N ILE A 29 -0.86 -5.64 -0.78
CA ILE A 29 0.11 -6.18 0.18
C ILE A 29 -0.44 -7.47 0.80
N GLU A 30 -1.66 -7.48 1.32
CA GLU A 30 -2.23 -8.71 1.89
C GLU A 30 -2.37 -9.83 0.88
N TYR A 31 -2.88 -9.53 -0.32
CA TYR A 31 -3.02 -10.58 -1.33
C TYR A 31 -1.65 -11.21 -1.63
N PHE A 32 -0.64 -10.37 -1.83
CA PHE A 32 0.71 -10.83 -2.13
C PHE A 32 1.33 -11.62 -0.97
N PHE A 33 1.33 -11.08 0.25
CA PHE A 33 2.00 -11.72 1.37
C PHE A 33 1.24 -12.94 1.89
N ASN A 34 -0.08 -12.84 2.09
CA ASN A 34 -0.86 -13.95 2.66
C ASN A 34 -1.09 -15.08 1.65
N PHE A 35 -1.38 -14.78 0.38
CA PHE A 35 -1.76 -15.81 -0.60
C PHE A 35 -0.61 -16.24 -1.51
N VAL A 36 0.18 -15.30 -2.03
CA VAL A 36 1.29 -15.64 -2.95
C VAL A 36 2.51 -16.16 -2.18
N GLN A 37 2.91 -15.45 -1.13
CA GLN A 37 4.11 -15.78 -0.36
C GLN A 37 3.84 -16.65 0.88
N LYS A 38 2.58 -16.74 1.33
CA LYS A 38 2.18 -17.42 2.58
C LYS A 38 2.99 -16.94 3.80
N LYS A 39 3.26 -15.63 3.85
CA LYS A 39 3.95 -14.93 4.94
C LYS A 39 2.95 -14.08 5.72
N ASP A 40 3.18 -13.97 7.03
CA ASP A 40 2.35 -13.13 7.89
C ASP A 40 2.54 -11.65 7.56
N PHE A 41 1.46 -11.01 7.14
CA PHE A 41 1.36 -9.58 6.85
C PHE A 41 1.84 -8.70 8.02
N ASN A 42 1.52 -9.05 9.28
CA ASN A 42 1.84 -8.20 10.43
C ASN A 42 3.35 -8.08 10.64
N ASN A 43 4.10 -9.14 10.36
CA ASN A 43 5.57 -9.14 10.49
C ASN A 43 6.25 -8.22 9.48
N VAL A 44 5.59 -7.88 8.37
CA VAL A 44 6.11 -6.96 7.36
C VAL A 44 6.25 -5.55 7.93
N PHE A 45 5.27 -5.09 8.70
CA PHE A 45 5.23 -3.72 9.25
C PHE A 45 5.98 -3.56 10.57
N GLN A 46 6.49 -4.63 11.16
CA GLN A 46 7.37 -4.59 12.33
C GLN A 46 8.84 -4.27 11.97
N LYS A 47 9.16 -4.12 10.68
CA LYS A 47 10.52 -3.85 10.23
C LYS A 47 10.98 -2.44 10.60
N PRO A 48 12.23 -2.24 11.04
CA PRO A 48 12.75 -0.93 11.45
C PRO A 48 12.62 0.16 10.37
N ALA A 49 12.74 -0.21 9.09
CA ALA A 49 12.60 0.73 7.97
C ALA A 49 11.17 1.33 7.87
N LEU A 50 10.15 0.61 8.34
CA LEU A 50 8.74 1.01 8.29
C LEU A 50 8.24 1.61 9.63
N SER A 51 9.08 1.61 10.67
CA SER A 51 8.75 2.15 11.99
C SER A 51 9.14 3.62 12.17
N GLY A 52 9.72 4.27 11.16
CA GLY A 52 10.06 5.69 11.21
C GLY A 52 8.81 6.58 11.17
N ASP A 53 8.91 7.77 11.77
CA ASP A 53 7.82 8.75 11.88
C ASP A 53 7.15 9.06 10.53
N MET A 54 7.94 9.08 9.45
CA MET A 54 7.46 9.29 8.08
C MET A 54 6.41 8.27 7.64
N TYR A 55 6.59 6.99 7.99
CA TYR A 55 5.69 5.92 7.55
C TYR A 55 4.66 5.54 8.60
N GLN A 56 4.58 6.26 9.71
CA GLN A 56 3.69 5.90 10.81
C GLN A 56 2.22 5.88 10.37
N ALA A 57 1.77 6.88 9.59
CA ALA A 57 0.41 6.92 9.04
C ALA A 57 0.13 5.75 8.08
N PHE A 58 1.09 5.45 7.20
CA PHE A 58 1.02 4.31 6.29
C PHE A 58 0.92 2.98 7.04
N SER A 59 1.84 2.73 7.98
CA SER A 59 1.87 1.50 8.80
C SER A 59 0.61 1.34 9.64
N ARG A 60 0.07 2.40 10.22
CA ARG A 60 -1.22 2.35 10.93
C ARG A 60 -2.37 1.99 9.99
N TYR A 61 -2.41 2.57 8.80
CA TYR A 61 -3.46 2.29 7.81
C TYR A 61 -3.44 0.82 7.36
N MET A 62 -2.25 0.29 7.07
CA MET A 62 -2.11 -1.07 6.56
C MET A 62 -2.51 -2.14 7.59
N ASN A 63 -2.20 -1.94 8.88
CA ASN A 63 -2.46 -2.92 9.94
C ASN A 63 -3.90 -2.92 10.49
N ARG A 64 -4.80 -2.09 9.97
CA ARG A 64 -6.20 -2.08 10.43
C ARG A 64 -7.03 -3.09 9.64
N GLU A 65 -7.46 -4.15 10.32
CA GLU A 65 -8.30 -5.23 9.79
C GLU A 65 -9.70 -4.72 9.42
N SER A 66 -9.84 -4.18 8.21
CA SER A 66 -11.09 -3.69 7.61
C SER A 66 -11.71 -2.46 8.29
N HIS A 67 -12.14 -1.48 7.49
CA HIS A 67 -12.70 -0.24 7.99
C HIS A 67 -14.11 -0.01 7.48
N SER A 68 -15.04 0.25 8.41
CA SER A 68 -16.20 1.09 8.11
C SER A 68 -15.74 2.56 7.97
N LEU A 69 -16.46 3.35 7.17
CA LEU A 69 -16.07 4.71 6.74
C LEU A 69 -15.67 5.66 7.90
N GLY A 70 -16.23 5.49 9.10
CA GLY A 70 -16.11 6.44 10.22
C GLY A 70 -14.74 6.45 10.93
N GLN A 71 -14.01 5.35 10.97
CA GLN A 71 -12.69 5.28 11.63
C GLN A 71 -11.54 5.88 10.78
N ASN A 72 -11.79 6.16 9.50
CA ASN A 72 -10.79 6.65 8.54
C ASN A 72 -10.65 8.18 8.50
N ILE A 73 -11.53 8.95 9.12
CA ILE A 73 -11.57 10.41 8.91
C ILE A 73 -10.27 11.09 9.39
N PHE A 74 -9.67 10.62 10.48
CA PHE A 74 -8.40 11.17 10.99
C PHE A 74 -7.21 10.75 10.12
N ASP A 75 -7.14 9.48 9.72
CA ASP A 75 -6.04 8.97 8.90
C ASP A 75 -6.08 9.52 7.45
N ILE A 76 -7.27 9.82 6.92
CA ILE A 76 -7.42 10.49 5.61
C ILE A 76 -6.79 11.88 5.64
N LYS A 77 -6.82 12.60 6.76
CA LYS A 77 -6.17 13.92 6.87
C LYS A 77 -4.64 13.82 6.84
N GLU A 78 -4.09 12.68 7.26
CA GLU A 78 -2.65 12.40 7.26
C GLU A 78 -2.22 11.63 6.01
N PHE A 79 -3.12 11.42 5.05
CA PHE A 79 -2.80 10.73 3.81
C PHE A 79 -1.93 11.63 2.93
N ASP A 80 -0.72 11.16 2.67
CA ASP A 80 0.18 11.71 1.67
C ASP A 80 0.46 10.62 0.61
N TYR A 81 0.06 10.89 -0.62
CA TYR A 81 0.19 9.92 -1.72
C TYR A 81 1.64 9.51 -1.97
N SER A 82 2.59 10.46 -1.90
CA SER A 82 4.01 10.20 -2.12
C SER A 82 4.59 9.32 -1.02
N ILE A 83 4.25 9.60 0.25
CA ILE A 83 4.67 8.79 1.40
C ILE A 83 4.07 7.38 1.32
N PHE A 84 2.79 7.25 0.99
CA PHE A 84 2.13 5.94 0.88
C PHE A 84 2.67 5.11 -0.28
N LYS A 85 2.95 5.75 -1.42
CA LYS A 85 3.59 5.10 -2.56
C LYS A 85 5.02 4.64 -2.24
N ASP A 86 5.77 5.45 -1.49
CA ASP A 86 7.12 5.08 -1.06
C ASP A 86 7.11 4.00 0.02
N GLY A 87 6.18 4.06 0.98
CA GLY A 87 5.96 3.00 1.96
C GLY A 87 5.61 1.66 1.29
N LEU A 88 4.76 1.68 0.26
CA LEU A 88 4.48 0.49 -0.55
C LEU A 88 5.75 -0.03 -1.23
N ARG A 89 6.58 0.84 -1.82
CA ARG A 89 7.87 0.43 -2.40
C ARG A 89 8.76 -0.24 -1.35
N LEU A 90 8.91 0.41 -0.20
CA LEU A 90 9.77 -0.02 0.88
C LEU A 90 9.36 -1.38 1.44
N VAL A 91 8.05 -1.64 1.59
CA VAL A 91 7.51 -2.95 1.97
C VAL A 91 8.02 -4.07 1.05
N PHE A 92 7.94 -3.86 -0.27
CA PHE A 92 8.38 -4.88 -1.23
C PHE A 92 9.91 -5.02 -1.22
N GLU A 93 10.65 -3.92 -1.10
CA GLU A 93 12.12 -3.96 -1.06
C GLU A 93 12.66 -4.67 0.18
N GLU A 94 12.18 -4.30 1.36
CA GLU A 94 12.60 -4.87 2.65
C GLU A 94 12.22 -6.35 2.82
N CYS A 95 11.30 -6.83 1.98
CA CYS A 95 10.90 -8.23 1.91
C CYS A 95 11.59 -9.00 0.77
N GLY A 96 12.43 -8.36 -0.04
CA GLY A 96 13.17 -9.00 -1.14
C GLY A 96 12.38 -9.15 -2.44
N TYR A 97 11.35 -8.34 -2.66
CA TYR A 97 10.42 -8.41 -3.80
C TYR A 97 10.41 -7.12 -4.64
N SER A 98 11.52 -6.37 -4.68
CA SER A 98 11.65 -5.11 -5.41
C SER A 98 11.27 -5.22 -6.90
N ASP A 99 11.58 -6.34 -7.55
CA ASP A 99 11.23 -6.54 -8.96
C ASP A 99 9.73 -6.73 -9.18
N HIS A 100 9.03 -7.33 -8.21
CA HIS A 100 7.57 -7.43 -8.26
C HIS A 100 6.94 -6.04 -8.17
N TYR A 101 7.43 -5.18 -7.28
CA TYR A 101 6.99 -3.79 -7.21
C TYR A 101 7.21 -3.04 -8.52
N LYS A 102 8.38 -3.19 -9.16
CA LYS A 102 8.67 -2.55 -10.47
C LYS A 102 7.70 -2.98 -11.56
N VAL A 103 7.35 -4.26 -11.62
CA VAL A 103 6.38 -4.78 -12.60
C VAL A 103 4.97 -4.27 -12.30
N MET A 104 4.58 -4.22 -11.03
CA MET A 104 3.27 -3.71 -10.60
C MET A 104 3.11 -2.21 -10.88
N ILE A 105 4.18 -1.42 -10.66
CA ILE A 105 4.14 0.03 -10.82
C ILE A 105 4.37 0.51 -12.27
N LYS A 106 4.96 -0.32 -13.14
CA LYS A 106 5.02 -0.10 -14.60
C LYS A 106 3.63 0.02 -15.21
#